data_AF-A0A830EDI6-F1
#
_entry.id   AF-A0A830EDI6-F1
#
_cell.length_a   1.000
_cell.length_b   1.000
_cell.length_c   1.000
_cell.angle_alpha   90.00
_cell.angle_beta   90.00
_cell.angle_gamma   90.00
#
_symmetry.space_group_name_H-M   'P 1'
#
loop_
_entity.id
_entity.type
_entity.pdbx_description
1 polymer ?
#
loop_
_entity_poly.entity_id
_entity_poly.type
_entity_poly.pdbx_seq_one_letter_code
_entity_poly.pdbx_strand_id
1 'polypeptide(L)' 'MNLLRVATKLHHYRLPTLGVCGLAMTLALSGPGVRFRTIGPLRLDMFYASVVVCGLLVLSVAVLGEYDPEAYGLEP' A
#
# COMPACT_ATOMS: atom_id res chain seq x y z
N MET A 1 -20.37 14.72 14.79
CA MET A 1 -19.25 13.79 15.14
C MET A 1 -19.07 12.61 14.18
N ASN A 2 -19.92 12.39 13.16
CA ASN A 2 -19.75 11.24 12.24
C ASN A 2 -18.73 11.46 11.09
N LEU A 3 -18.59 12.68 10.57
CA LEU A 3 -17.68 12.98 9.44
C LEU A 3 -16.19 12.81 9.79
N LEU A 4 -15.77 13.25 10.99
CA LEU A 4 -14.39 13.09 11.47
C LEU A 4 -13.99 11.62 11.62
N ARG A 5 -14.93 10.77 12.05
CA ARG A 5 -14.74 9.32 12.22
C ARG A 5 -14.65 8.58 10.88
N VAL A 6 -15.47 8.97 9.91
CA VAL A 6 -15.39 8.44 8.54
C VAL A 6 -14.12 8.92 7.83
N ALA A 7 -13.72 10.18 8.04
CA ALA A 7 -12.49 10.73 7.46
C ALA A 7 -11.24 10.02 8.01
N THR A 8 -11.19 9.71 9.30
CA THR A 8 -10.08 8.92 9.88
C THR A 8 -10.06 7.50 9.33
N LYS A 9 -11.20 6.80 9.23
CA LYS A 9 -11.25 5.46 8.60
C LYS A 9 -10.83 5.50 7.13
N LEU A 10 -11.33 6.46 6.35
CA LEU A 10 -10.97 6.57 4.94
C LEU A 10 -9.48 6.93 4.78
N HIS A 11 -8.95 7.81 5.62
CA HIS A 11 -7.52 8.14 5.60
C HIS A 11 -6.64 6.94 5.97
N HIS A 12 -7.10 6.11 6.90
CA HIS A 12 -6.41 4.90 7.32
C HIS A 12 -6.39 3.82 6.23
N TYR A 13 -7.53 3.56 5.59
CA TYR A 13 -7.64 2.47 4.60
C TYR A 13 -7.26 2.85 3.17
N ARG A 14 -7.08 4.15 2.85
CA ARG A 14 -6.77 4.57 1.48
C ARG A 14 -5.39 4.11 1.00
N LEU A 15 -4.37 4.23 1.84
CA LEU A 15 -2.99 3.84 1.51
C LEU A 15 -2.82 2.33 1.26
N PRO A 16 -3.32 1.42 2.12
CA PRO A 16 -3.17 -0.01 1.88
C PRO A 16 -4.04 -0.49 0.73
N THR A 17 -5.23 0.08 0.54
CA THR A 17 -6.09 -0.25 -0.62
C THR A 17 -5.40 0.12 -1.93
N LEU A 18 -4.75 1.29 -1.99
CA LEU A 18 -3.93 1.67 -3.14
C LEU A 18 -2.73 0.73 -3.32
N GLY A 19 -2.09 0.31 -2.23
CA GLY A 19 -1.03 -0.69 -2.25
C GLY A 19 -1.48 -2.02 -2.83
N VAL A 20 -2.59 -2.59 -2.35
CA VAL A 20 -3.13 -3.88 -2.83
C VAL A 20 -3.54 -3.80 -4.30
N CYS A 21 -4.31 -2.77 -4.68
CA CYS A 21 -4.73 -2.57 -6.07
C CYS A 21 -3.54 -2.35 -7.01
N GLY A 22 -2.55 -1.56 -6.58
CA GLY A 22 -1.32 -1.31 -7.33
C GLY A 22 -0.50 -2.59 -7.53
N LEU A 23 -0.41 -3.43 -6.49
CA LEU A 23 0.30 -4.70 -6.54
C LEU A 23 -0.41 -5.68 -7.48
N ALA A 24 -1.74 -5.79 -7.40
CA ALA A 24 -2.54 -6.62 -8.30
C ALA A 24 -2.39 -6.19 -9.77
N MET A 25 -2.48 -4.90 -10.07
CA MET A 25 -2.24 -4.40 -11.43
C MET A 25 -0.81 -4.67 -11.91
N THR A 26 0.18 -4.50 -11.03
CA THR A 26 1.59 -4.73 -11.37
C THR A 26 1.83 -6.20 -11.75
N LEU A 27 1.26 -7.13 -10.98
CA LEU A 27 1.33 -8.56 -11.27
C LEU A 27 0.56 -8.96 -12.54
N ALA A 28 -0.58 -8.32 -12.80
CA ALA A 28 -1.43 -8.64 -13.94
C ALA A 28 -0.90 -8.07 -15.27
N LEU A 29 -0.26 -6.90 -15.23
CA LEU A 29 0.10 -6.12 -16.43
C LEU A 29 1.61 -5.97 -16.65
N SER A 30 2.45 -6.46 -15.75
CA SER A 30 3.90 -6.37 -15.90
C SER A 30 4.59 -7.64 -15.41
N GLY A 31 5.67 -7.98 -16.12
CA GLY A 31 6.54 -9.09 -15.78
C GLY A 31 7.92 -8.57 -15.35
N PRO A 32 8.68 -9.37 -14.57
CA PRO A 32 10.05 -9.06 -14.22
C PRO A 32 10.92 -8.98 -15.49
N GLY A 33 11.89 -8.07 -15.49
CA GLY A 33 12.88 -7.94 -16.56
C GLY A 33 12.40 -7.24 -17.83
N VAL A 34 11.16 -6.73 -17.87
CA VAL A 34 10.59 -6.08 -19.07
C VAL A 34 10.95 -4.59 -19.13
N ARG A 35 11.00 -3.91 -17.98
CA ARG A 35 11.27 -2.46 -17.90
C ARG A 35 12.35 -2.17 -16.87
N PHE A 36 13.49 -1.67 -17.34
CA PHE A 36 14.58 -1.22 -16.49
C PHE A 36 14.69 0.30 -16.55
N ARG A 37 14.98 0.92 -15.40
CA ARG A 37 15.41 2.31 -15.35
C ARG A 37 16.77 2.38 -14.68
N THR A 38 17.67 3.07 -15.33
CA THR A 38 18.98 3.38 -14.79
C THR A 38 18.93 4.71 -14.04
N ILE A 39 19.38 4.70 -12.80
CA ILE A 39 19.60 5.90 -11.97
C ILE A 39 21.08 5.90 -11.63
N GLY A 40 21.88 6.64 -12.40
CA GLY A 40 23.35 6.57 -12.33
C GLY A 40 23.86 5.16 -12.67
N PRO A 41 24.73 4.54 -11.85
CA PRO A 41 25.24 3.18 -12.09
C PRO A 41 24.23 2.08 -11.73
N LEU A 42 23.13 2.41 -11.06
CA LEU A 42 22.18 1.43 -10.57
C LEU A 42 21.10 1.14 -11.62
N ARG A 43 20.96 -0.12 -12.03
CA ARG A 43 19.90 -0.59 -12.93
C ARG A 43 18.79 -1.21 -12.09
N LEU A 44 17.67 -0.49 -11.94
CA LEU A 44 16.48 -0.97 -11.24
C LEU A 44 15.48 -1.55 -12.22
N ASP A 45 14.96 -2.71 -11.88
CA ASP A 45 13.79 -3.29 -12.52
C ASP A 45 12.54 -2.63 -11.94
N MET A 46 11.74 -2.02 -12.83
CA MET A 46 10.52 -1.31 -12.46
C MET A 46 9.45 -2.22 -11.89
N PHE A 47 9.47 -3.51 -12.24
CA PHE A 47 8.58 -4.50 -11.65
C PHE A 47 8.87 -4.65 -10.15
N TYR A 48 10.13 -4.90 -9.77
CA TYR A 48 10.50 -5.00 -8.37
C TYR A 48 10.35 -3.67 -7.61
N ALA A 49 10.65 -2.54 -8.26
CA ALA A 49 10.43 -1.23 -7.65
C ALA A 49 8.95 -0.98 -7.31
N SER A 50 8.04 -1.31 -8.23
CA SER A 50 6.59 -1.15 -8.02
C SER A 50 6.05 -2.13 -6.98
N VAL A 51 6.53 -3.38 -6.95
CA VAL A 51 6.21 -4.36 -5.91
C VAL A 51 6.64 -3.87 -4.53
N VAL A 52 7.87 -3.34 -4.39
CA VAL A 52 8.37 -2.82 -3.12
C VAL A 52 7.56 -1.60 -2.66
N VAL A 53 7.27 -0.65 -3.55
CA VAL A 53 6.46 0.53 -3.21
C VAL A 53 5.05 0.14 -2.80
N CYS A 54 4.39 -0.74 -3.55
CA CYS A 54 3.05 -1.22 -3.21
C CYS A 54 3.05 -2.01 -1.90
N GLY A 55 4.06 -2.87 -1.69
CA GLY A 55 4.26 -3.59 -0.45
C GLY A 55 4.44 -2.68 0.75
N LEU A 56 5.24 -1.61 0.62
CA LEU A 56 5.40 -0.59 1.67
C LEU A 56 4.09 0.16 1.97
N LEU A 57 3.29 0.47 0.95
CA LEU A 57 1.97 1.08 1.15
C LEU A 57 1.02 0.16 1.92
N VAL A 58 1.05 -1.14 1.66
CA VAL A 58 0.27 -2.13 2.43
C VAL A 58 0.81 -2.24 3.87
N LEU A 59 2.13 -2.33 4.01
CA LEU A 59 2.80 -2.47 5.31
C LEU A 59 2.62 -1.24 6.20
N SER A 60 2.46 -0.06 5.60
CA SER A 60 2.28 1.19 6.35
C SER A 60 1.10 1.14 7.33
N VAL A 61 0.03 0.40 7.02
CA VAL A 61 -1.10 0.21 7.94
C VAL A 61 -0.89 -0.93 8.92
N ALA A 62 -0.10 -1.95 8.56
CA ALA A 62 0.25 -3.01 9.50
C ALA A 62 1.23 -2.54 10.59
N VAL A 63 2.06 -1.53 10.32
CA VAL A 63 3.11 -1.04 11.24
C VAL A 63 2.74 0.27 11.92
N LEU A 64 2.04 1.20 11.25
CA LEU A 64 1.60 2.48 11.84
C LEU A 64 0.10 2.50 12.19
N GLY A 65 -0.63 1.44 11.85
CA GLY A 65 -2.00 1.30 12.29
C GLY A 65 -2.06 0.78 13.70
N GLU A 66 -2.21 1.67 14.67
CA GLU A 66 -2.91 1.31 15.90
C GLU A 66 -4.32 0.85 15.49
N TYR A 67 -4.47 -0.45 15.30
CA TYR A 67 -5.77 -1.09 15.21
C TYR A 67 -6.36 -1.05 16.61
N ASP A 68 -7.12 0.00 16.89
CA ASP A 68 -7.93 0.10 18.10
C ASP A 68 -9.29 -0.58 17.83
N PRO A 69 -9.51 -1.82 18.31
CA PRO A 69 -10.78 -2.54 18.12
C PRO A 69 -11.95 -1.83 18.81
N GLU A 70 -11.70 -1.07 19.88
CA GLU A 70 -12.74 -0.34 20.61
C GLU A 70 -13.34 0.80 19.75
N ALA A 71 -12.54 1.38 18.84
CA ALA A 71 -13.01 2.37 17.87
C ALA A 71 -14.02 1.79 16.84
N TYR A 72 -14.14 0.47 16.76
CA TYR A 72 -15.06 -0.24 15.86
C TYR A 72 -16.26 -0.87 16.57
N GLY A 73 -16.35 -0.77 17.90
CA GLY A 73 -17.45 -1.36 18.68
C GLY A 73 -17.47 -2.89 18.62
N LEU A 74 -16.32 -3.50 18.35
CA LEU A 74 -16.14 -4.94 18.42
C LEU A 74 -15.59 -5.22 19.82
N GLU A 75 -16.43 -5.79 20.70
CA GLU A 75 -15.96 -6.34 21.97
C GLU A 75 -14.95 -7.48 21.71
N PRO A 76 -14.00 -7.71 22.63
CA PRO A 76 -12.92 -8.68 22.48
C PRO A 76 -13.39 -10.13 22.25
#